data_AF-U2RSG7-F1
#
_entry.id   AF-U2RSG7-F1
#
_cell.length_a   1.000
_cell.length_b   1.000
_cell.length_c   1.000
_cell.angle_alpha   90.00
_cell.angle_beta   90.00
_cell.angle_gamma   90.00
#
_symmetry.space_group_name_H-M   'P 1'
#
loop_
_entity.id
_entity.type
_entity.pdbx_description
1 polymer ?
#
loop_
_entity_poly.entity_id
_entity_poly.type
_entity_poly.pdbx_seq_one_letter_code
_entity_poly.pdbx_strand_id
1 'polypeptide(L)'
;MNKFFKLSLLFTFIVAIGLFYRNRLNKARINVSDCPNNRYMANRKEYYEKNYKIFKERKIKFYIDDENGKMREIANQDEFFASLREARDYAYEIVGKKWFYTKRKLFGIAFGIDKEAKIKYISVPEKEKKNILKNIDKYPEKNIENRCVLVEVLKGNY
;
A
#
# COMPACT_ATOMS: atom_id res chain seq x y z
N MET A 1 -16.51 46.09 8.11
CA MET A 1 -16.99 44.68 8.15
C MET A 1 -17.73 44.44 9.45
N ASN A 2 -19.03 44.16 9.35
CA ASN A 2 -19.91 44.00 10.51
C ASN A 2 -19.52 42.75 11.33
N LYS A 3 -19.60 42.79 12.66
CA LYS A 3 -19.17 41.69 13.56
C LYS A 3 -19.92 40.38 13.24
N PHE A 4 -21.20 40.52 12.87
CA PHE A 4 -22.05 39.42 12.38
C PHE A 4 -21.56 38.80 11.07
N PHE A 5 -21.01 39.60 10.16
CA PHE A 5 -20.49 39.11 8.87
C PHE A 5 -19.24 38.25 9.07
N LYS A 6 -18.35 38.64 10.00
CA LYS A 6 -17.16 37.83 10.36
C LYS A 6 -17.55 36.51 11.02
N LEU A 7 -18.58 36.51 11.88
CA LEU A 7 -19.05 35.30 12.54
C LEU A 7 -19.69 34.31 11.55
N SER A 8 -20.48 34.84 10.62
CA SER A 8 -21.09 34.04 9.53
C SER A 8 -20.02 33.41 8.63
N LEU A 9 -18.98 34.15 8.28
CA LEU A 9 -17.87 33.64 7.46
C LEU A 9 -17.07 32.54 8.17
N LEU A 10 -16.87 32.67 9.49
CA LEU A 10 -16.17 31.65 10.28
C LEU A 10 -16.98 30.35 10.32
N PHE A 11 -18.30 30.47 10.47
CA PHE A 11 -19.20 29.32 10.52
C PHE A 11 -19.26 28.57 9.18
N THR A 12 -19.34 29.29 8.06
CA THR A 12 -19.30 28.67 6.72
C THR A 12 -17.97 27.99 6.45
N PHE A 13 -16.85 28.55 6.92
CA PHE A 13 -15.53 27.95 6.80
C PHE A 13 -15.42 26.63 7.59
N ILE A 14 -15.93 26.60 8.83
CA ILE A 14 -15.96 25.38 9.67
C ILE A 14 -16.83 24.30 9.03
N VAL A 15 -18.02 24.66 8.53
CA VAL A 15 -18.92 23.71 7.83
C VAL A 15 -18.27 23.18 6.54
N ALA A 16 -17.60 24.03 5.76
CA ALA A 16 -16.90 23.62 4.55
C ALA A 16 -15.74 22.65 4.86
N ILE A 17 -14.96 22.91 5.92
CA ILE A 17 -13.90 22.00 6.38
C ILE A 17 -14.51 20.68 6.86
N GLY A 18 -15.60 20.72 7.64
CA GLY A 18 -16.30 19.52 8.13
C GLY A 18 -16.84 18.66 6.99
N LEU A 19 -17.47 19.27 5.98
CA LEU A 19 -17.93 18.59 4.77
C LEU A 19 -16.76 18.06 3.95
N PHE A 20 -15.67 18.81 3.81
CA PHE A 20 -14.48 18.37 3.09
C PHE A 20 -13.85 17.13 3.77
N TYR A 21 -13.70 17.14 5.09
CA TYR A 21 -13.21 15.98 5.87
C TYR A 21 -14.15 14.78 5.75
N ARG A 22 -15.47 14.99 5.89
CA ARG A 22 -16.46 13.91 5.77
C ARG A 22 -16.48 13.31 4.37
N ASN A 23 -16.34 14.14 3.34
CA ASN A 23 -16.28 13.68 1.95
C ASN A 23 -14.96 12.95 1.64
N ARG A 24 -13.85 13.34 2.28
CA ARG A 24 -12.56 12.65 2.20
C ARG A 24 -12.60 11.28 2.89
N LEU A 25 -13.21 11.20 4.07
CA LEU A 25 -13.46 9.95 4.80
C LEU A 25 -14.39 9.01 4.02
N ASN A 26 -15.42 9.56 3.35
CA ASN A 26 -16.34 8.78 2.54
C ASN A 26 -15.73 8.33 1.20
N LYS A 27 -14.83 9.11 0.57
CA LYS A 27 -14.10 8.72 -0.64
C LYS A 27 -12.99 7.69 -0.41
N ALA A 28 -12.53 7.53 0.83
CA ALA A 28 -11.42 6.64 1.20
C ALA A 28 -11.86 5.32 1.85
N ARG A 29 -13.16 5.01 1.89
CA ARG A 29 -13.64 3.66 2.23
C ARG A 29 -13.82 2.82 0.96
N ILE A 30 -12.74 2.62 0.23
CA ILE A 30 -12.63 1.37 -0.52
C ILE A 30 -12.20 0.34 0.51
N ASN A 31 -13.02 -0.70 0.67
CA ASN A 31 -12.92 -1.72 1.70
C ASN A 31 -11.59 -2.48 1.60
N VAL A 32 -10.51 -1.91 2.14
CA VAL A 32 -9.39 -2.70 2.66
C VAL A 32 -9.92 -3.70 3.72
N SER A 33 -11.11 -3.45 4.29
CA SER A 33 -11.85 -4.34 5.19
C SER A 33 -12.30 -5.66 4.56
N ASP A 34 -12.40 -5.76 3.22
CA ASP A 34 -12.70 -7.03 2.56
C ASP A 34 -11.44 -7.86 2.33
N CYS A 35 -10.27 -7.35 2.69
CA CYS A 35 -9.07 -8.15 2.63
C CYS A 35 -9.09 -9.22 3.72
N PRO A 36 -8.91 -10.50 3.36
CA PRO A 36 -8.72 -11.57 4.31
C PRO A 36 -7.35 -11.49 4.99
N ASN A 37 -7.25 -10.59 5.97
CA ASN A 37 -6.09 -10.44 6.85
C ASN A 37 -6.08 -11.47 7.97
N ASN A 38 -7.25 -12.03 8.31
CA ASN A 38 -7.36 -13.09 9.28
C ASN A 38 -6.95 -14.43 8.64
N ARG A 39 -6.05 -15.18 9.29
CA ARG A 39 -5.60 -16.52 8.86
C ARG A 39 -6.80 -17.48 8.69
N TYR A 40 -7.88 -17.27 9.45
CA TYR A 40 -9.07 -18.12 9.48
C TYR A 40 -10.16 -17.74 8.46
N MET A 41 -9.97 -16.73 7.62
CA MET A 41 -10.93 -16.42 6.55
C MET A 41 -10.81 -17.42 5.41
N ALA A 42 -11.91 -18.12 5.12
CA ALA A 42 -11.98 -19.18 4.10
C ALA A 42 -11.56 -18.70 2.70
N ASN A 43 -11.87 -17.46 2.35
CA ASN A 43 -11.54 -16.85 1.06
C ASN A 43 -10.09 -16.31 0.96
N ARG A 44 -9.28 -16.44 2.02
CA ARG A 44 -7.91 -15.93 2.06
C ARG A 44 -7.05 -16.52 0.95
N LYS A 45 -7.05 -17.86 0.88
CA LYS A 45 -6.26 -18.60 -0.09
C LYS A 45 -6.64 -18.17 -1.51
N GLU A 46 -7.92 -18.24 -1.85
CA GLU A 46 -8.43 -17.86 -3.16
C GLU A 46 -8.05 -16.42 -3.56
N TYR A 47 -8.21 -15.45 -2.65
CA TYR A 47 -7.83 -14.06 -2.91
C TYR A 47 -6.35 -13.92 -3.28
N TYR A 48 -5.44 -14.49 -2.48
CA TYR A 48 -4.00 -14.37 -2.74
C TYR A 48 -3.56 -15.19 -3.96
N GLU A 49 -4.14 -16.36 -4.18
CA GLU A 49 -3.87 -17.18 -5.38
C GLU A 49 -4.26 -16.45 -6.66
N LYS A 50 -5.45 -15.84 -6.69
CA LYS A 50 -5.94 -15.06 -7.83
C LYS A 50 -5.02 -13.87 -8.11
N ASN A 51 -4.67 -13.10 -7.08
CA ASN A 51 -3.82 -11.92 -7.25
C ASN A 51 -2.39 -12.30 -7.64
N TYR A 52 -1.84 -13.40 -7.11
CA TYR A 52 -0.52 -13.88 -7.50
C TYR A 52 -0.46 -14.22 -9.00
N LYS A 53 -1.48 -14.89 -9.54
CA LYS A 53 -1.56 -15.19 -10.99
C LYS A 53 -1.51 -13.90 -11.83
N ILE A 54 -2.31 -12.90 -11.46
CA ILE A 54 -2.32 -11.58 -12.12
C ILE A 54 -0.94 -10.92 -12.10
N PHE A 55 -0.25 -10.95 -10.95
CA PHE A 55 1.06 -10.31 -10.84
C PHE A 55 2.16 -11.07 -11.59
N LYS A 56 2.07 -12.40 -11.65
CA LYS A 56 2.95 -13.23 -12.46
C LYS A 56 2.82 -12.91 -13.95
N GLU A 57 1.61 -12.74 -14.47
CA GLU A 57 1.36 -12.30 -15.86
C GLU A 57 1.95 -10.91 -16.13
N ARG A 58 1.89 -10.02 -15.15
CA ARG A 58 2.51 -8.69 -15.20
C ARG A 58 4.03 -8.71 -15.03
N LYS A 59 4.64 -9.88 -14.84
CA LYS A 59 6.07 -10.10 -14.60
C LYS A 59 6.59 -9.41 -13.33
N ILE A 60 5.72 -9.22 -12.34
CA ILE A 60 6.12 -8.78 -11.00
C ILE A 60 6.59 -10.01 -10.24
N LYS A 61 7.82 -9.94 -9.70
CA LYS A 61 8.45 -11.04 -8.98
C LYS A 61 8.40 -10.82 -7.48
N PHE A 62 8.34 -11.92 -6.75
CA PHE A 62 8.21 -11.95 -5.30
C PHE A 62 9.29 -12.86 -4.72
N TYR A 63 9.88 -12.43 -3.62
CA TYR A 63 11.01 -13.09 -2.97
C TYR A 63 10.75 -13.25 -1.47
N ILE A 64 11.39 -14.25 -0.90
CA ILE A 64 11.49 -14.51 0.54
C ILE A 64 12.91 -14.94 0.86
N ASP A 65 13.30 -14.85 2.13
CA ASP A 65 14.53 -15.44 2.61
C ASP A 65 14.33 -16.96 2.81
N ASP A 66 15.31 -17.75 2.38
CA ASP A 66 15.37 -19.17 2.67
C ASP A 66 15.84 -19.42 4.12
N GLU A 67 15.93 -20.70 4.50
CA GLU A 67 16.34 -21.11 5.85
C GLU A 67 17.74 -20.62 6.24
N ASN A 68 18.57 -20.27 5.26
CA ASN A 68 19.92 -19.74 5.45
C ASN A 68 19.97 -18.20 5.36
N GLY A 69 18.81 -17.53 5.29
CA GLY A 69 18.72 -16.07 5.15
C GLY A 69 19.09 -15.57 3.74
N LYS A 70 19.13 -16.44 2.74
CA LYS A 70 19.41 -16.06 1.35
C LYS A 70 18.10 -15.82 0.60
N MET A 71 17.98 -14.68 -0.06
CA MET A 71 16.81 -14.39 -0.88
C MET A 71 16.67 -15.36 -2.07
N ARG A 72 15.46 -15.88 -2.23
CA ARG A 72 15.02 -16.68 -3.39
C ARG A 72 13.65 -16.23 -3.88
N GLU A 73 13.38 -16.46 -5.17
CA GLU A 73 12.04 -16.23 -5.74
C GLU A 73 11.06 -17.23 -5.12
N ILE A 74 9.81 -16.81 -4.88
CA ILE A 74 8.80 -17.69 -4.29
C ILE A 74 8.45 -18.83 -5.25
N ALA A 75 8.25 -20.02 -4.70
CA ALA A 75 7.95 -21.23 -5.47
C ALA A 75 6.45 -21.38 -5.76
N ASN A 76 5.60 -20.88 -4.86
CA ASN A 76 4.16 -21.12 -4.89
C ASN A 76 3.36 -19.95 -4.30
N GLN A 77 2.03 -20.08 -4.37
CA GLN A 77 1.08 -19.07 -3.89
C GLN A 77 1.04 -18.94 -2.37
N ASP A 78 1.39 -19.99 -1.63
CA ASP A 78 1.38 -19.96 -0.17
C ASP A 78 2.51 -19.05 0.35
N GLU A 79 3.65 -19.04 -0.34
CA GLU A 79 4.79 -18.15 -0.07
C GLU A 79 4.55 -16.69 -0.45
N PHE A 80 3.57 -16.41 -1.33
CA PHE A 80 3.25 -15.05 -1.74
C PHE A 80 2.89 -14.15 -0.56
N PHE A 81 2.14 -14.69 0.39
CA PHE A 81 1.75 -13.96 1.59
C PHE A 81 2.93 -13.61 2.50
N ALA A 82 3.93 -14.49 2.57
CA ALA A 82 5.15 -14.25 3.31
C ALA A 82 5.96 -13.13 2.64
N SER A 83 6.11 -13.18 1.32
CA SER A 83 6.78 -12.12 0.55
C SER A 83 6.18 -10.73 0.77
N LEU A 84 4.84 -10.61 0.77
CA LEU A 84 4.15 -9.36 1.06
C LEU A 84 4.42 -8.85 2.48
N ARG A 85 4.58 -9.77 3.45
CA ARG A 85 4.93 -9.41 4.83
C ARG A 85 6.35 -8.89 4.90
N GLU A 86 7.32 -9.62 4.34
CA GLU A 86 8.73 -9.22 4.34
C GLU A 86 8.92 -7.85 3.68
N ALA A 87 8.27 -7.63 2.53
CA ALA A 87 8.29 -6.35 1.84
C ALA A 87 7.80 -5.18 2.70
N ARG A 88 6.70 -5.39 3.45
CA ARG A 88 6.15 -4.39 4.37
C ARG A 88 7.09 -4.13 5.53
N ASP A 89 7.53 -5.18 6.21
CA ASP A 89 8.31 -5.10 7.44
C ASP A 89 9.68 -4.45 7.14
N TYR A 90 10.33 -4.84 6.05
CA TYR A 90 11.55 -4.19 5.54
C TYR A 90 11.34 -2.72 5.20
N ALA A 91 10.24 -2.36 4.51
CA ALA A 91 9.95 -0.96 4.19
C ALA A 91 9.81 -0.09 5.44
N TYR A 92 9.13 -0.59 6.48
CA TYR A 92 9.03 0.08 7.77
C TYR A 92 10.35 0.15 8.51
N GLU A 93 11.18 -0.89 8.46
CA GLU A 93 12.52 -0.84 9.06
C GLU A 93 13.37 0.28 8.45
N ILE A 94 13.33 0.44 7.12
CA ILE A 94 14.09 1.48 6.42
C ILE A 94 13.55 2.87 6.72
N VAL A 95 12.23 3.08 6.67
CA VAL A 95 11.66 4.42 6.94
C VAL A 95 11.64 4.77 8.43
N GLY A 96 11.59 3.78 9.32
CA GLY A 96 11.63 3.97 10.79
C GLY A 96 12.97 4.53 11.27
N LYS A 97 14.04 4.33 10.50
CA LYS A 97 15.34 4.98 10.71
C LYS A 97 15.33 6.47 10.33
N LYS A 98 14.23 7.01 9.78
CA LYS A 98 14.11 8.40 9.32
C LYS A 98 13.13 9.19 10.18
N TRP A 99 13.51 10.42 10.52
CA TRP A 99 12.64 11.38 11.21
C TRP A 99 11.36 11.71 10.45
N PHE A 100 11.42 11.71 9.11
CA PHE A 100 10.26 11.92 8.24
C PHE A 100 10.37 11.07 6.96
N TYR A 101 9.24 10.52 6.52
CA TYR A 101 9.12 9.83 5.25
C TYR A 101 7.80 10.17 4.54
N THR A 102 7.82 10.02 3.21
CA THR A 102 6.65 10.21 2.34
C THR A 102 6.00 8.86 2.01
N LYS A 103 4.72 8.89 1.63
CA LYS A 103 3.99 7.72 1.13
C LYS A 103 4.74 7.04 -0.03
N ARG A 104 5.15 7.82 -1.04
CA ARG A 104 5.98 7.33 -2.15
C ARG A 104 7.26 6.62 -1.68
N LYS A 105 7.88 7.11 -0.60
CA LYS A 105 9.09 6.49 -0.04
C LYS A 105 8.79 5.11 0.54
N LEU A 106 7.80 5.02 1.43
CA LEU A 106 7.42 3.76 2.09
C LEU A 106 7.02 2.70 1.06
N PHE A 107 6.08 3.02 0.18
CA PHE A 107 5.64 2.09 -0.86
C PHE A 107 6.72 1.81 -1.91
N GLY A 108 7.52 2.82 -2.26
CA GLY A 108 8.63 2.67 -3.20
C GLY A 108 9.67 1.68 -2.70
N ILE A 109 9.96 1.69 -1.39
CA ILE A 109 10.84 0.69 -0.76
C ILE A 109 10.20 -0.69 -0.80
N ALA A 110 8.94 -0.81 -0.37
CA ALA A 110 8.21 -2.08 -0.36
C ALA A 110 8.17 -2.76 -1.74
N PHE A 111 8.01 -1.97 -2.81
CA PHE A 111 7.95 -2.47 -4.19
C PHE A 111 9.31 -2.57 -4.91
N GLY A 112 10.43 -2.32 -4.22
CA GLY A 112 11.76 -2.37 -4.81
C GLY A 112 12.00 -1.33 -5.92
N ILE A 113 11.20 -0.26 -5.93
CA ILE A 113 11.27 0.84 -6.90
C ILE A 113 12.21 1.95 -6.40
N ASP A 114 12.17 2.23 -5.10
CA ASP A 114 13.02 3.25 -4.51
C ASP A 114 14.48 2.82 -4.49
N LYS A 115 15.40 3.75 -4.78
CA LYS A 115 16.84 3.49 -4.84
C LYS A 115 17.45 3.00 -3.52
N GLU A 116 16.82 3.30 -2.38
CA GLU A 116 17.28 2.84 -1.07
C GLU A 116 16.81 1.42 -0.74
N ALA A 117 15.96 0.80 -1.59
CA ALA A 117 15.58 -0.59 -1.48
C ALA A 117 16.73 -1.51 -1.91
N LYS A 118 17.69 -1.72 -1.00
CA LYS A 118 18.81 -2.67 -1.19
C LYS A 118 18.30 -4.11 -1.31
N ILE A 119 17.33 -4.49 -0.48
CA ILE A 119 16.61 -5.77 -0.54
C ILE A 119 15.28 -5.55 -1.26
N LYS A 120 14.90 -6.50 -2.12
CA LYS A 120 13.71 -6.42 -2.98
C LYS A 120 12.85 -7.67 -2.84
N TYR A 121 12.02 -7.71 -1.80
CA TYR A 121 11.02 -8.76 -1.64
C TYR A 121 9.93 -8.70 -2.72
N ILE A 122 9.66 -7.51 -3.28
CA ILE A 122 8.84 -7.33 -4.48
C ILE A 122 9.71 -6.63 -5.52
N SER A 123 9.72 -7.16 -6.74
CA SER A 123 10.44 -6.59 -7.87
C SER A 123 9.47 -6.25 -8.99
N VAL A 124 9.20 -4.96 -9.15
CA VAL A 124 8.33 -4.41 -10.20
C VAL A 124 9.15 -4.15 -11.47
N PRO A 125 8.75 -4.71 -12.63
CA PRO A 125 9.46 -4.51 -13.89
C PRO A 125 9.36 -3.06 -14.37
N GLU A 126 10.36 -2.57 -15.12
CA GLU A 126 10.48 -1.16 -15.50
C GLU A 126 9.20 -0.60 -16.15
N LYS A 127 8.59 -1.37 -17.05
CA LYS A 127 7.35 -1.00 -17.74
C LYS A 127 6.16 -0.72 -16.81
N GLU A 128 6.13 -1.34 -15.62
CA GLU A 128 5.04 -1.20 -14.65
C GLU A 128 5.31 -0.07 -13.64
N LYS A 129 6.57 0.32 -13.41
CA LYS A 129 6.95 1.26 -12.33
C LYS A 129 6.17 2.57 -12.39
N LYS A 130 6.02 3.17 -13.58
CA LYS A 130 5.26 4.42 -13.75
C LYS A 130 3.80 4.26 -13.35
N ASN A 131 3.20 3.12 -13.65
CA ASN A 131 1.82 2.83 -13.27
C ASN A 131 1.70 2.62 -11.75
N ILE A 132 2.60 1.82 -11.15
CA ILE A 132 2.61 1.59 -9.70
C ILE A 132 2.82 2.90 -8.92
N LEU A 133 3.71 3.79 -9.38
CA LEU A 133 3.91 5.11 -8.76
C LEU A 133 2.63 5.96 -8.80
N LYS A 134 1.92 5.98 -9.92
CA LYS A 134 0.61 6.64 -10.02
C LYS A 134 -0.40 6.02 -9.05
N ASN A 135 -0.36 4.70 -8.87
CA ASN A 135 -1.26 4.03 -7.95
C ASN A 135 -1.00 4.44 -6.50
N ILE A 136 0.28 4.48 -6.11
CA ILE A 136 0.69 4.96 -4.79
C ILE A 136 0.20 6.38 -4.55
N ASP A 137 0.30 7.27 -5.55
CA ASP A 137 -0.12 8.66 -5.41
C ASP A 137 -1.61 8.80 -5.13
N LYS A 138 -2.43 8.00 -5.81
CA LYS A 138 -3.88 8.00 -5.66
C LYS A 138 -4.36 7.30 -4.39
N TYR A 139 -3.60 6.32 -3.88
CA TYR A 139 -3.95 5.60 -2.65
C TYR A 139 -4.14 6.58 -1.47
N PRO A 140 -5.27 6.58 -0.75
CA PRO A 140 -5.58 7.64 0.20
C PRO A 140 -4.66 7.68 1.42
N GLU A 141 -4.22 6.52 1.90
CA GLU A 141 -3.49 6.43 3.16
C GLU A 141 -1.98 6.56 3.00
N LYS A 142 -1.33 7.16 4.00
CA LYS A 142 0.13 7.29 4.03
C LYS A 142 0.83 5.95 4.31
N ASN A 143 0.18 5.08 5.08
CA ASN A 143 0.78 3.90 5.68
C ASN A 143 0.30 2.60 4.99
N ILE A 144 1.10 1.54 5.15
CA ILE A 144 0.71 0.17 4.81
C ILE A 144 0.17 -0.46 6.09
N GLU A 145 -1.12 -0.27 6.39
CA GLU A 145 -1.74 -0.78 7.63
C GLU A 145 -1.70 -2.30 7.70
N ASN A 146 -1.87 -2.94 6.55
CA ASN A 146 -1.77 -4.38 6.40
C ASN A 146 -1.19 -4.74 5.03
N ARG A 147 -0.77 -5.99 4.88
CA ARG A 147 -0.08 -6.46 3.67
C ARG A 147 -0.95 -6.44 2.40
N CYS A 148 -2.27 -6.45 2.53
CA CYS A 148 -3.19 -6.38 1.39
C CYS A 148 -3.17 -5.03 0.70
N VAL A 149 -2.85 -3.98 1.45
CA VAL A 149 -2.65 -2.65 0.89
C VAL A 149 -1.61 -2.71 -0.24
N LEU A 150 -0.56 -3.54 -0.10
CA LEU A 150 0.42 -3.74 -1.18
C LEU A 150 -0.23 -4.37 -2.42
N VAL A 151 -1.11 -5.36 -2.25
CA VAL A 151 -1.85 -6.00 -3.35
C VAL A 151 -2.74 -5.00 -4.07
N GLU A 152 -3.55 -4.24 -3.34
CA GLU A 152 -4.49 -3.28 -3.92
C GLU A 152 -3.79 -2.11 -4.60
N VAL A 153 -2.68 -1.62 -4.03
CA VAL A 153 -1.85 -0.60 -4.70
C VAL A 153 -1.17 -1.16 -5.95
N LEU A 154 -0.70 -2.42 -5.93
CA LEU A 154 -0.17 -3.05 -7.15
C LEU A 154 -1.23 -3.16 -8.25
N LYS A 155 -2.50 -3.42 -7.90
CA LYS A 155 -3.63 -3.49 -8.84
C LYS A 155 -4.09 -2.12 -9.33
N GLY A 156 -4.04 -1.11 -8.46
CA GLY A 156 -4.68 0.19 -8.72
C GLY A 156 -6.14 0.26 -8.29
N ASN A 157 -6.57 -0.61 -7.37
CA ASN A 157 -7.96 -0.75 -6.93
C ASN A 157 -8.11 -0.28 -5.48
N TYR A 158 -8.42 1.00 -5.26
CA TYR A 158 -8.59 1.63 -3.95
C TYR A 158 -9.30 2.97 -4.09
#